data_AF-A0A9E2YBU4-F1
#
_entry.id   AF-A0A9E2YBU4-F1
#
_cell.length_a   1.000
_cell.length_b   1.000
_cell.length_c   1.000
_cell.angle_alpha   90.00
_cell.angle_beta   90.00
_cell.angle_gamma   90.00
#
_symmetry.space_group_name_H-M   'P 1'
#
loop_
_entity.id
_entity.type
_entity.pdbx_description
1 polymer ?
#
loop_
_entity_poly.entity_id
_entity_poly.type
_entity_poly.pdbx_seq_one_letter_code
_entity_poly.pdbx_strand_id
1 'polypeptide(L)'
;MPVSTLGRGLTVIEGGLGFGFLAIIIGYLPVFYQAFSRRELQISLLDARAGSPSTGGEFLLRAVHDGRIIDVESVLRDWEVWCAELLESHISFPVLAFYRSQHANQSWLAALSTMLDGCALLLAILTTDASQQTRMTIAMARHAAVDIALIFGMKRSSKTMDRFPPEAQQMLRNRLRNLGLDFSNEAEKRFAEYRGFYEPFLITLADFLVFDLPPVILTNATADNWQRSAWMPRAPGIGDLTAKSDPDHFT
;
A
#
# COMPACT_ATOMS: atom_id res chain seq x y z
N MET A 1 55.93 10.35 2.45
CA MET A 1 55.75 10.49 3.92
C MET A 1 55.70 11.99 4.24
N PRO A 2 54.63 12.53 4.83
CA PRO A 2 54.54 13.95 5.13
C PRO A 2 55.69 14.36 6.06
N VAL A 3 56.45 15.38 5.67
CA VAL A 3 57.65 15.84 6.39
C VAL A 3 57.33 16.84 7.51
N SER A 4 56.14 17.44 7.53
CA SER A 4 55.69 18.36 8.59
C SER A 4 54.74 17.70 9.59
N THR A 5 54.78 18.16 10.84
CA THR A 5 53.86 17.72 11.92
C THR A 5 52.39 17.98 11.57
N LEU A 6 52.09 19.11 10.92
CA LEU A 6 50.76 19.41 10.38
C LEU A 6 50.34 18.43 9.28
N GLY A 7 51.24 18.07 8.37
CA GLY A 7 50.96 17.10 7.31
C GLY A 7 50.66 15.71 7.86
N ARG A 8 51.37 15.28 8.92
CA ARG A 8 51.08 14.02 9.62
C ARG A 8 49.72 14.03 10.31
N GLY A 9 49.36 15.16 10.95
CA GLY A 9 48.05 15.33 11.57
C GLY A 9 46.90 15.21 10.56
N LEU A 10 47.04 15.85 9.40
CA LEU A 10 46.04 15.76 8.32
C LEU A 10 45.85 14.33 7.81
N THR A 11 46.94 13.59 7.59
CA THR A 11 46.86 12.19 7.12
C THR A 11 46.16 11.28 8.14
N VAL A 12 46.37 11.50 9.44
CA VAL A 12 45.68 10.73 10.50
C VAL A 12 44.18 11.05 10.51
N ILE A 13 43.80 12.32 10.36
CA ILE A 13 42.39 12.73 10.28
C ILE A 13 41.74 12.15 9.01
N GLU A 14 42.41 12.23 7.86
CA GLU A 14 41.93 11.69 6.60
C GLU A 14 41.71 10.16 6.67
N GLY A 15 42.68 9.43 7.22
CA GLY A 15 42.55 7.99 7.47
C GLY A 15 41.42 7.67 8.45
N GLY A 16 41.33 8.43 9.56
CA GLY A 16 40.27 8.28 10.55
C GLY A 16 38.86 8.55 10.00
N LEU A 17 38.70 9.56 9.15
CA LEU A 17 37.45 9.86 8.45
C LEU A 17 37.05 8.73 7.50
N GLY A 18 38.01 8.16 6.77
CA GLY A 18 37.77 7.01 5.89
C GLY A 18 37.28 5.78 6.66
N PHE A 19 37.92 5.44 7.79
CA PHE A 19 37.48 4.34 8.64
C PHE A 19 36.14 4.63 9.33
N GLY A 20 35.91 5.86 9.79
CA GLY A 20 34.64 6.28 10.37
C GLY A 20 33.48 6.17 9.38
N PHE A 21 33.68 6.62 8.14
CA PHE A 21 32.71 6.49 7.06
C PHE A 21 32.40 5.02 6.73
N LEU A 22 33.44 4.18 6.63
CA LEU A 22 33.25 2.75 6.39
C LEU A 22 32.49 2.06 7.54
N ALA A 23 32.81 2.41 8.80
CA ALA A 23 32.11 1.88 9.96
C ALA A 23 30.63 2.27 9.97
N ILE A 24 30.30 3.51 9.59
CA ILE A 24 28.91 3.96 9.42
C ILE A 24 28.21 3.14 8.33
N ILE A 25 28.82 2.97 7.15
CA ILE A 25 28.21 2.18 6.07
C ILE A 25 27.92 0.75 6.52
N ILE A 26 28.91 0.09 7.13
CA ILE A 26 28.77 -1.30 7.58
C ILE A 26 27.69 -1.42 8.67
N GLY A 27 27.57 -0.42 9.56
CA GLY A 27 26.54 -0.42 10.60
C GLY A 27 25.13 -0.12 10.08
N TYR A 28 24.99 0.80 9.13
CA TYR A 28 23.68 1.28 8.67
C TYR A 28 23.10 0.46 7.51
N LEU A 29 23.92 0.01 6.57
CA LEU A 29 23.44 -0.64 5.34
C LEU A 29 22.60 -1.91 5.61
N PRO A 30 22.97 -2.80 6.57
CA PRO A 30 22.13 -3.94 6.93
C PRO A 30 20.76 -3.54 7.50
N VAL A 31 20.71 -2.50 8.34
CA VAL A 31 19.46 -2.00 8.94
C VAL A 31 18.54 -1.44 7.86
N PHE A 32 19.09 -0.64 6.93
CA PHE A 32 18.35 -0.12 5.78
C PHE A 32 17.79 -1.23 4.90
N TYR A 33 18.62 -2.23 4.56
CA TYR A 33 18.20 -3.36 3.73
C TYR A 33 17.10 -4.19 4.41
N GLN A 34 17.21 -4.43 5.72
CA GLN A 34 16.21 -5.18 6.47
C GLN A 34 14.86 -4.45 6.51
N ALA A 35 14.87 -3.14 6.76
CA ALA A 35 13.65 -2.32 6.75
C ALA A 35 12.97 -2.34 5.36
N PHE A 36 13.76 -2.19 4.29
CA PHE A 36 13.26 -2.28 2.92
C PHE A 36 12.67 -3.66 2.61
N SER A 37 13.39 -4.73 2.92
CA SER A 37 12.95 -6.10 2.62
C SER A 37 11.64 -6.46 3.35
N ARG A 38 11.45 -6.02 4.60
CA ARG A 38 10.19 -6.24 5.34
C ARG A 38 9.02 -5.50 4.69
N ARG A 39 9.26 -4.24 4.29
CA ARG A 39 8.26 -3.41 3.62
C ARG A 39 7.78 -4.05 2.31
N GLU A 40 8.70 -4.50 1.46
CA GLU A 40 8.37 -5.00 0.11
C GLU A 40 7.68 -6.37 0.12
N LEU A 41 7.88 -7.19 1.16
CA LEU A 41 7.26 -8.52 1.24
C LEU A 41 5.71 -8.44 1.22
N GLN A 42 5.13 -7.60 2.06
CA GLN A 42 3.66 -7.45 2.12
C GLN A 42 3.10 -6.75 0.89
N ILE A 43 3.85 -5.79 0.32
CA ILE A 43 3.50 -5.14 -0.95
C ILE A 43 3.40 -6.19 -2.07
N SER A 44 4.36 -7.12 -2.14
CA SER A 44 4.34 -8.22 -3.13
C SER A 44 3.11 -9.12 -2.99
N LEU A 45 2.69 -9.43 -1.75
CA LEU A 45 1.50 -10.25 -1.50
C LEU A 45 0.19 -9.53 -1.86
N LEU A 46 0.22 -8.19 -1.88
CA LEU A 46 -0.96 -7.38 -2.20
C LEU A 46 -1.41 -7.56 -3.65
N ASP A 47 -0.49 -7.86 -4.59
CA ASP A 47 -0.82 -8.08 -6.00
C ASP A 47 -1.88 -9.18 -6.18
N ALA A 48 -1.74 -10.30 -5.46
CA ALA A 48 -2.71 -11.40 -5.53
C ALA A 48 -4.04 -11.06 -4.85
N ARG A 49 -4.02 -10.17 -3.84
CA ARG A 49 -5.20 -9.83 -3.04
C ARG A 49 -5.99 -8.65 -3.58
N ALA A 50 -5.36 -7.74 -4.30
CA ALA A 50 -5.92 -6.45 -4.69
C ALA A 50 -5.67 -6.08 -6.16
N GLY A 51 -5.09 -6.99 -6.94
CA GLY A 51 -4.79 -6.81 -8.35
C GLY A 51 -3.48 -6.08 -8.64
N SER A 52 -3.17 -5.95 -9.94
CA SER A 52 -1.98 -5.24 -10.43
C SER A 52 -2.37 -4.17 -11.48
N PRO A 53 -2.32 -2.86 -11.15
CA PRO A 53 -1.96 -2.28 -9.86
C PRO A 53 -3.01 -2.57 -8.77
N SER A 54 -2.59 -2.53 -7.52
CA SER A 54 -3.45 -2.82 -6.38
C SER A 54 -4.44 -1.69 -6.12
N THR A 55 -5.70 -2.04 -5.84
CA THR A 55 -6.76 -1.07 -5.50
C THR A 55 -7.65 -1.58 -4.36
N GLY A 56 -8.16 -0.66 -3.53
CA GLY A 56 -9.02 -1.04 -2.39
C GLY A 56 -10.34 -1.69 -2.82
N GLY A 57 -10.89 -1.27 -3.96
CA GLY A 57 -12.09 -1.86 -4.54
C GLY A 57 -11.86 -3.30 -5.02
N GLU A 58 -10.73 -3.58 -5.68
CA GLU A 58 -10.40 -4.95 -6.07
C GLU A 58 -10.04 -5.82 -4.85
N PHE A 59 -9.40 -5.27 -3.83
CA PHE A 59 -9.20 -5.94 -2.54
C PHE A 59 -10.54 -6.40 -1.93
N LEU A 60 -11.52 -5.50 -1.86
CA LEU A 60 -12.86 -5.85 -1.40
C LEU A 60 -13.48 -6.91 -2.31
N LEU A 61 -13.46 -6.72 -3.63
CA LEU A 61 -14.12 -7.64 -4.56
C LEU A 61 -13.57 -9.07 -4.47
N ARG A 62 -12.25 -9.23 -4.27
CA ARG A 62 -11.62 -10.55 -4.07
C ARG A 62 -11.86 -11.14 -2.69
N ALA A 63 -12.22 -10.33 -1.70
CA ALA A 63 -12.61 -10.79 -0.38
C ALA A 63 -14.07 -11.28 -0.33
N VAL A 64 -14.88 -11.01 -1.36
CA VAL A 64 -16.30 -11.37 -1.39
C VAL A 64 -16.47 -12.75 -2.04
N HIS A 65 -17.09 -13.65 -1.29
CA HIS A 65 -17.45 -14.99 -1.71
C HIS A 65 -18.89 -15.29 -1.28
N ASP A 66 -19.75 -15.67 -2.23
CA ASP A 66 -21.17 -15.97 -2.01
C ASP A 66 -21.93 -14.90 -1.19
N GLY A 67 -21.73 -13.62 -1.52
CA GLY A 67 -22.36 -12.50 -0.82
C GLY A 67 -21.81 -12.24 0.58
N ARG A 68 -20.69 -12.86 0.96
CA ARG A 68 -20.05 -12.71 2.28
C ARG A 68 -18.61 -12.29 2.13
N ILE A 69 -18.12 -11.51 3.08
CA ILE A 69 -16.69 -11.16 3.15
C ILE A 69 -15.98 -12.24 3.96
N ILE A 70 -14.98 -12.90 3.39
CA ILE A 70 -14.28 -14.05 3.98
C ILE A 70 -12.78 -13.75 4.09
N ASP A 71 -12.13 -14.28 5.14
CA ASP A 71 -10.67 -14.30 5.33
C ASP A 71 -9.94 -12.94 5.30
N VAL A 72 -10.65 -11.84 5.59
CA VAL A 72 -10.02 -10.51 5.67
C VAL A 72 -9.29 -10.26 6.98
N GLU A 73 -9.66 -10.92 8.08
CA GLU A 73 -9.15 -10.57 9.41
C GLU A 73 -7.64 -10.79 9.55
N SER A 74 -7.14 -11.96 9.12
CA SER A 74 -5.71 -12.27 9.15
C SER A 74 -4.89 -11.29 8.31
N VAL A 75 -5.39 -10.98 7.11
CA VAL A 75 -4.78 -10.00 6.22
C VAL A 75 -4.74 -8.62 6.89
N LEU A 76 -5.86 -8.16 7.44
CA LEU A 76 -5.95 -6.86 8.08
C LEU A 76 -5.04 -6.76 9.31
N ARG A 77 -4.83 -7.87 10.05
CA ARG A 77 -3.88 -7.94 11.16
C ARG A 77 -2.43 -7.82 10.69
N ASP A 78 -2.07 -8.52 9.62
CA ASP A 78 -0.73 -8.41 9.03
C ASP A 78 -0.48 -6.99 8.51
N TRP A 79 -1.49 -6.36 7.93
CA TRP A 79 -1.41 -4.99 7.44
C TRP A 79 -1.42 -3.93 8.55
N GLU A 80 -2.05 -4.20 9.70
CA GLU A 80 -1.91 -3.36 10.89
C GLU A 80 -0.44 -3.32 11.34
N VAL A 81 0.18 -4.49 11.47
CA VAL A 81 1.59 -4.62 11.83
C VAL A 81 2.48 -3.95 10.78
N TRP A 82 2.22 -4.18 9.49
CA TRP A 82 2.98 -3.56 8.42
C TRP A 82 2.89 -2.02 8.45
N CYS A 83 1.71 -1.45 8.76
CA CYS A 83 1.56 -0.01 8.90
C CYS A 83 2.34 0.54 10.10
N ALA A 84 2.41 -0.20 11.21
CA ALA A 84 3.22 0.17 12.37
C ALA A 84 4.72 0.12 12.05
N GLU A 85 5.20 -0.92 11.38
CA GLU A 85 6.60 -1.02 10.91
C GLU A 85 6.93 0.07 9.88
N LEU A 86 5.99 0.40 8.98
CA LEU A 86 6.15 1.49 8.02
C LEU A 86 6.32 2.84 8.75
N LEU A 87 5.45 3.14 9.71
CA LEU A 87 5.54 4.36 10.50
C LEU A 87 6.86 4.44 11.28
N GLU A 88 7.20 3.38 12.03
CA GLU A 88 8.44 3.32 12.81
C GLU A 88 9.66 3.57 11.93
N SER A 89 9.77 2.85 10.81
CA SER A 89 10.91 2.99 9.90
C SER A 89 11.01 4.39 9.28
N HIS A 90 9.89 5.05 8.97
CA HIS A 90 9.89 6.39 8.37
C HIS A 90 10.12 7.51 9.40
N ILE A 91 9.76 7.30 10.67
CA ILE A 91 10.16 8.18 11.78
C ILE A 91 11.66 8.03 12.05
N SER A 92 12.15 6.80 12.16
CA SER A 92 13.55 6.51 12.48
C SER A 92 14.49 6.91 11.32
N PHE A 93 14.06 6.68 10.08
CA PHE A 93 14.85 6.95 8.87
C PHE A 93 14.01 7.59 7.76
N PRO A 94 13.70 8.90 7.83
CA PRO A 94 12.84 9.58 6.85
C PRO A 94 13.32 9.45 5.40
N VAL A 95 14.62 9.25 5.17
CA VAL A 95 15.19 9.01 3.84
C VAL A 95 14.58 7.79 3.13
N LEU A 96 14.04 6.81 3.87
CA LEU A 96 13.37 5.63 3.32
C LEU A 96 12.11 5.96 2.52
N ALA A 97 11.45 7.09 2.79
CA ALA A 97 10.26 7.52 2.06
C ALA A 97 10.52 7.70 0.55
N PHE A 98 11.74 8.12 0.20
CA PHE A 98 12.16 8.35 -1.19
C PHE A 98 12.55 7.07 -1.94
N TYR A 99 12.75 5.95 -1.23
CA TYR A 99 13.06 4.68 -1.87
C TYR A 99 11.81 4.07 -2.49
N ARG A 100 11.75 4.09 -3.83
CA ARG A 100 10.68 3.46 -4.62
C ARG A 100 10.70 1.94 -4.41
N SER A 101 9.51 1.35 -4.39
CA SER A 101 9.34 -0.11 -4.38
C SER A 101 9.84 -0.72 -5.69
N GLN A 102 10.31 -1.96 -5.65
CA GLN A 102 10.93 -2.61 -6.82
C GLN A 102 9.91 -3.05 -7.89
N HIS A 103 8.63 -3.05 -7.54
CA HIS A 103 7.55 -3.45 -8.44
C HIS A 103 7.08 -2.25 -9.26
N ALA A 104 7.19 -2.34 -10.60
CA ALA A 104 6.98 -1.23 -11.53
C ALA A 104 5.61 -0.52 -11.42
N ASN A 105 4.62 -1.16 -10.80
CA ASN A 105 3.24 -0.67 -10.65
C ASN A 105 2.80 -0.50 -9.20
N GLN A 106 3.70 -0.57 -8.23
CA GLN A 106 3.36 -0.45 -6.81
C GLN A 106 4.38 0.42 -6.09
N SER A 107 3.89 1.35 -5.28
CA SER A 107 4.69 2.09 -4.30
C SER A 107 4.18 1.76 -2.90
N TRP A 108 5.02 1.92 -1.88
CA TRP A 108 4.56 1.78 -0.49
C TRP A 108 3.37 2.70 -0.18
N LEU A 109 3.31 3.87 -0.81
CA LEU A 109 2.19 4.80 -0.66
C LEU A 109 0.92 4.31 -1.37
N ALA A 110 1.06 3.73 -2.56
CA ALA A 110 -0.05 3.10 -3.27
C ALA A 110 -0.60 1.88 -2.51
N ALA A 111 0.28 1.09 -1.88
CA ALA A 111 -0.11 -0.03 -1.03
C ALA A 111 -0.84 0.44 0.23
N LEU A 112 -0.31 1.45 0.92
CA LEU A 112 -0.96 2.09 2.07
C LEU A 112 -2.34 2.65 1.68
N SER A 113 -2.43 3.32 0.53
CA SER A 113 -3.69 3.82 -0.01
C SER A 113 -4.69 2.70 -0.27
N THR A 114 -4.26 1.63 -0.92
CA THR A 114 -5.10 0.45 -1.20
C THR A 114 -5.70 -0.12 0.08
N MET A 115 -4.89 -0.24 1.13
CA MET A 115 -5.35 -0.78 2.41
C MET A 115 -6.31 0.17 3.13
N LEU A 116 -6.06 1.49 3.08
CA LEU A 116 -6.98 2.52 3.58
C LEU A 116 -8.32 2.50 2.85
N ASP A 117 -8.30 2.45 1.51
CA ASP A 117 -9.49 2.38 0.66
C ASP A 117 -10.27 1.07 0.95
N GLY A 118 -9.57 -0.06 1.03
CA GLY A 118 -10.16 -1.36 1.35
C GLY A 118 -10.82 -1.40 2.73
N CYS A 119 -10.13 -0.92 3.77
CA CYS A 119 -10.71 -0.83 5.12
C CYS A 119 -11.91 0.10 5.17
N ALA A 120 -11.83 1.26 4.50
CA ALA A 120 -12.94 2.22 4.45
C ALA A 120 -14.17 1.64 3.73
N LEU A 121 -13.97 0.91 2.63
CA LEU A 121 -15.04 0.18 1.94
C LEU A 121 -15.65 -0.92 2.81
N LEU A 122 -14.82 -1.69 3.51
CA LEU A 122 -15.29 -2.71 4.45
C LEU A 122 -16.15 -2.11 5.56
N LEU A 123 -15.72 -0.99 6.18
CA LEU A 123 -16.50 -0.29 7.21
C LEU A 123 -17.77 0.37 6.65
N ALA A 124 -17.74 0.80 5.39
CA ALA A 124 -18.90 1.32 4.71
C ALA A 124 -19.94 0.23 4.42
N ILE A 125 -19.54 -1.02 4.15
CA ILE A 125 -20.47 -2.11 3.84
C ILE A 125 -20.90 -2.86 5.11
N LEU A 126 -19.98 -3.15 6.03
CA LEU A 126 -20.23 -3.88 7.27
C LEU A 126 -20.72 -2.92 8.36
N THR A 127 -22.02 -2.95 8.68
CA THR A 127 -22.64 -2.10 9.72
C THR A 127 -22.60 -2.71 11.13
N THR A 128 -22.05 -3.92 11.31
CA THR A 128 -22.04 -4.69 12.58
C THR A 128 -20.65 -4.80 13.22
N ASP A 129 -20.58 -5.42 14.41
CA ASP A 129 -19.37 -5.69 15.21
C ASP A 129 -18.25 -6.48 14.51
N ALA A 130 -18.47 -6.96 13.29
CA ALA A 130 -17.51 -7.70 12.45
C ALA A 130 -16.29 -6.87 11.98
N SER A 131 -15.92 -5.81 12.69
CA SER A 131 -14.99 -4.80 12.19
C SER A 131 -13.97 -4.32 13.22
N GLN A 132 -13.78 -4.98 14.37
CA GLN A 132 -12.77 -4.51 15.33
C GLN A 132 -11.38 -4.48 14.69
N GLN A 133 -10.98 -5.56 14.01
CA GLN A 133 -9.69 -5.61 13.30
C GLN A 133 -9.62 -4.55 12.21
N THR A 134 -10.65 -4.39 11.36
CA THR A 134 -10.71 -3.34 10.34
C THR A 134 -10.58 -1.93 10.93
N ARG A 135 -11.17 -1.68 12.10
CA ARG A 135 -11.05 -0.41 12.83
C ARG A 135 -9.62 -0.18 13.34
N MET A 136 -8.96 -1.21 13.86
CA MET A 136 -7.55 -1.11 14.28
C MET A 136 -6.63 -0.87 13.08
N THR A 137 -6.80 -1.65 12.00
CA THR A 137 -6.00 -1.52 10.78
C THR A 137 -6.16 -0.15 10.14
N ILE A 138 -7.39 0.37 9.96
CA ILE A 138 -7.58 1.71 9.39
C ILE A 138 -7.03 2.80 10.29
N ALA A 139 -7.15 2.66 11.61
CA ALA A 139 -6.60 3.62 12.56
C ALA A 139 -5.08 3.68 12.45
N MET A 140 -4.41 2.52 12.41
CA MET A 140 -2.96 2.43 12.28
C MET A 140 -2.48 2.90 10.90
N ALA A 141 -3.15 2.51 9.82
CA ALA A 141 -2.81 2.96 8.47
C ALA A 141 -2.97 4.49 8.31
N ARG A 142 -4.04 5.05 8.89
CA ARG A 142 -4.24 6.51 8.90
C ARG A 142 -3.17 7.20 9.73
N HIS A 143 -2.83 6.66 10.89
CA HIS A 143 -1.77 7.18 11.75
C HIS A 143 -0.44 7.22 10.99
N ALA A 144 -0.09 6.14 10.29
CA ALA A 144 1.09 6.11 9.42
C ALA A 144 1.05 7.22 8.35
N ALA A 145 -0.06 7.36 7.61
CA ALA A 145 -0.18 8.38 6.56
C ALA A 145 -0.05 9.82 7.11
N VAL A 146 -0.69 10.11 8.24
CA VAL A 146 -0.70 11.45 8.85
C VAL A 146 0.69 11.79 9.41
N ASP A 147 1.28 10.89 10.19
CA ASP A 147 2.54 11.17 10.86
C ASP A 147 3.69 11.23 9.87
N ILE A 148 3.71 10.36 8.86
CA ILE A 148 4.70 10.48 7.77
C ILE A 148 4.56 11.82 7.05
N ALA A 149 3.34 12.32 6.84
CA ALA A 149 3.15 13.65 6.29
C ALA A 149 3.70 14.76 7.21
N LEU A 150 3.48 14.64 8.52
CA LEU A 150 3.95 15.60 9.52
C LEU A 150 5.48 15.63 9.64
N ILE A 151 6.16 14.49 9.51
CA ILE A 151 7.64 14.40 9.51
C ILE A 151 8.25 15.31 8.43
N PHE A 152 7.64 15.36 7.25
CA PHE A 152 8.09 16.22 6.15
C PHE A 152 7.53 17.65 6.22
N GLY A 153 6.88 18.05 7.32
CA GLY A 153 6.30 19.38 7.49
C GLY A 153 5.11 19.66 6.57
N MET A 154 4.49 18.60 6.04
CA MET A 154 3.40 18.72 5.06
C MET A 154 2.07 18.99 5.74
N LYS A 155 1.30 19.88 5.14
CA LYS A 155 -0.08 20.17 5.57
C LYS A 155 -1.07 19.36 4.74
N ARG A 156 -2.27 19.19 5.30
CA ARG A 156 -3.43 18.64 4.59
C ARG A 156 -3.60 19.35 3.24
N SER A 157 -3.63 18.60 2.14
CA SER A 157 -3.85 19.20 0.82
C SER A 157 -5.25 19.80 0.71
N SER A 158 -5.35 20.95 0.04
CA SER A 158 -6.63 21.50 -0.46
C SER A 158 -6.96 21.01 -1.86
N LYS A 159 -6.02 20.36 -2.55
CA LYS A 159 -6.21 19.78 -3.89
C LYS A 159 -7.11 18.57 -3.79
N THR A 160 -8.17 18.56 -4.58
CA THR A 160 -9.05 17.40 -4.73
C THR A 160 -8.62 16.62 -5.96
N MET A 161 -8.10 15.42 -5.76
CA MET A 161 -7.91 14.44 -6.83
C MET A 161 -9.11 13.49 -6.80
N ASP A 162 -9.87 13.41 -7.88
CA ASP A 162 -10.99 12.49 -7.96
C ASP A 162 -10.51 11.08 -8.30
N ARG A 163 -10.14 10.32 -7.26
CA ARG A 163 -9.74 8.91 -7.37
C ARG A 163 -10.93 7.94 -7.40
N PHE A 164 -12.17 8.44 -7.32
CA PHE A 164 -13.38 7.60 -7.35
C PHE A 164 -14.54 8.30 -8.07
N PRO A 165 -14.40 8.54 -9.39
CA PRO A 165 -15.41 9.23 -10.17
C PRO A 165 -16.72 8.42 -10.27
N PRO A 166 -17.84 9.05 -10.68
CA PRO A 166 -19.15 8.39 -10.77
C PRO A 166 -19.16 7.09 -11.61
N GLU A 167 -18.36 7.03 -12.68
CA GLU A 167 -18.21 5.83 -13.50
C GLU A 167 -17.61 4.66 -12.70
N ALA A 168 -16.58 4.93 -11.89
CA ALA A 168 -15.95 3.94 -11.02
C ALA A 168 -16.88 3.51 -9.87
N GLN A 169 -17.67 4.44 -9.33
CA GLN A 169 -18.70 4.16 -8.32
C GLN A 169 -19.76 3.19 -8.86
N GLN A 170 -20.30 3.49 -10.04
CA GLN A 170 -21.31 2.65 -10.69
C GLN A 170 -20.76 1.25 -11.02
N MET A 171 -19.51 1.19 -11.46
CA MET A 171 -18.85 -0.08 -11.76
C MET A 171 -18.62 -0.93 -10.50
N LEU A 172 -18.08 -0.35 -9.40
CA LEU A 172 -17.90 -1.07 -8.14
C LEU A 172 -19.25 -1.61 -7.63
N ARG A 173 -20.29 -0.78 -7.68
CA ARG A 173 -21.65 -1.16 -7.30
C ARG A 173 -22.18 -2.33 -8.13
N ASN A 174 -22.00 -2.30 -9.45
CA ASN A 174 -22.41 -3.38 -10.34
C ASN A 174 -21.64 -4.68 -10.04
N ARG A 175 -20.30 -4.60 -9.82
CA ARG A 175 -19.47 -5.77 -9.51
C ARG A 175 -19.84 -6.38 -8.16
N LEU A 176 -20.04 -5.58 -7.12
CA LEU A 176 -20.47 -6.06 -5.81
C LEU A 176 -21.86 -6.70 -5.86
N ARG A 177 -22.80 -6.10 -6.60
CA ARG A 177 -24.15 -6.65 -6.78
C ARG A 177 -24.12 -8.04 -7.43
N ASN A 178 -23.25 -8.23 -8.42
CA ASN A 178 -23.07 -9.54 -9.06
C ASN A 178 -22.49 -10.60 -8.10
N LEU A 179 -21.79 -10.16 -7.06
CA LEU A 179 -21.26 -11.03 -6.00
C LEU A 179 -22.22 -11.15 -4.80
N GLY A 180 -23.44 -10.61 -4.90
CA GLY A 180 -24.46 -10.70 -3.84
C GLY A 180 -24.33 -9.66 -2.72
N LEU A 181 -23.51 -8.63 -2.88
CA LEU A 181 -23.40 -7.51 -1.93
C LEU A 181 -23.97 -6.20 -2.49
N ASP A 182 -24.68 -5.46 -1.65
CA ASP A 182 -25.18 -4.13 -2.02
C ASP A 182 -24.26 -3.02 -1.51
N PHE A 183 -23.73 -2.22 -2.43
CA PHE A 183 -23.06 -0.96 -2.12
C PHE A 183 -24.08 0.17 -2.24
N SER A 184 -24.88 0.35 -1.19
CA SER A 184 -25.98 1.32 -1.17
C SER A 184 -25.48 2.77 -1.20
N ASN A 185 -26.37 3.72 -1.50
CA ASN A 185 -26.03 5.16 -1.45
C ASN A 185 -25.56 5.60 -0.06
N GLU A 186 -26.03 4.93 1.00
CA GLU A 186 -25.61 5.21 2.37
C GLU A 186 -24.21 4.65 2.66
N ALA A 187 -23.88 3.47 2.12
CA ALA A 187 -22.51 2.94 2.17
C ALA A 187 -21.54 3.87 1.42
N GLU A 188 -21.95 4.36 0.25
CA GLU A 188 -21.12 5.28 -0.54
C GLU A 188 -20.83 6.60 0.19
N LYS A 189 -21.84 7.19 0.86
CA LYS A 189 -21.65 8.37 1.70
C LYS A 189 -20.69 8.11 2.86
N ARG A 190 -20.87 7.01 3.61
CA ARG A 190 -19.97 6.61 4.69
C ARG A 190 -18.55 6.38 4.20
N PHE A 191 -18.39 5.77 3.02
CA PHE A 191 -17.08 5.60 2.39
C PHE A 191 -16.41 6.96 2.10
N ALA A 192 -17.16 7.93 1.56
CA ALA A 192 -16.66 9.28 1.33
C ALA A 192 -16.25 9.99 2.63
N GLU A 193 -17.00 9.80 3.72
CA GLU A 193 -16.65 10.31 5.05
C GLU A 193 -15.33 9.72 5.54
N TYR A 194 -15.16 8.39 5.46
CA TYR A 194 -13.91 7.74 5.85
C TYR A 194 -12.71 8.22 5.03
N ARG A 195 -12.87 8.36 3.70
CA ARG A 195 -11.84 8.92 2.82
C ARG A 195 -11.44 10.33 3.23
N GLY A 196 -12.38 11.14 3.69
CA GLY A 196 -12.12 12.49 4.20
C GLY A 196 -11.07 12.55 5.33
N PHE A 197 -10.87 11.46 6.08
CA PHE A 197 -9.93 11.40 7.20
C PHE A 197 -8.48 11.10 6.80
N TYR A 198 -8.22 10.56 5.62
CA TYR A 198 -6.87 10.13 5.19
C TYR A 198 -6.47 10.62 3.80
N GLU A 199 -7.41 10.73 2.86
CA GLU A 199 -7.15 11.04 1.44
C GLU A 199 -6.28 12.29 1.25
N PRO A 200 -6.51 13.41 1.95
CA PRO A 200 -5.73 14.62 1.73
C PRO A 200 -4.26 14.46 2.12
N PHE A 201 -3.93 13.58 3.07
CA PHE A 201 -2.56 13.29 3.47
C PHE A 201 -1.85 12.43 2.43
N LEU A 202 -2.57 11.44 1.88
CA LEU A 202 -2.07 10.64 0.76
C LEU A 202 -1.77 11.51 -0.47
N ILE A 203 -2.66 12.46 -0.80
CA ILE A 203 -2.46 13.39 -1.92
C ILE A 203 -1.22 14.26 -1.67
N THR A 204 -1.04 14.83 -0.48
CA THR A 204 0.16 15.64 -0.20
C THR A 204 1.43 14.81 -0.28
N LEU A 205 1.43 13.60 0.30
CA LEU A 205 2.57 12.68 0.22
C LEU A 205 2.89 12.29 -1.22
N ALA A 206 1.88 12.02 -2.02
CA ALA A 206 2.02 11.66 -3.43
C ALA A 206 2.63 12.81 -4.24
N ASP A 207 2.11 14.03 -4.05
CA ASP A 207 2.65 15.23 -4.71
C ASP A 207 4.11 15.49 -4.26
N PHE A 208 4.44 15.31 -2.98
CA PHE A 208 5.80 15.54 -2.45
C PHE A 208 6.83 14.49 -2.89
N LEU A 209 6.44 13.22 -2.87
CA LEU A 209 7.31 12.09 -3.22
C LEU A 209 7.29 11.77 -4.73
N VAL A 210 6.44 12.46 -5.50
CA VAL A 210 6.22 12.23 -6.94
C VAL A 210 5.80 10.78 -7.20
N PHE A 211 4.80 10.33 -6.43
CA PHE A 211 4.19 9.01 -6.56
C PHE A 211 2.79 9.12 -7.15
N ASP A 212 2.42 8.13 -7.96
CA ASP A 212 1.05 7.97 -8.41
C ASP A 212 0.22 7.29 -7.33
N LEU A 213 -0.99 7.79 -7.09
CA LEU A 213 -1.98 7.14 -6.25
C LEU A 213 -2.92 6.28 -7.12
N PRO A 214 -3.20 5.03 -6.73
CA PRO A 214 -4.11 4.17 -7.49
C PRO A 214 -5.54 4.72 -7.41
N PRO A 215 -6.41 4.53 -8.41
CA PRO A 215 -7.83 4.81 -8.21
C PRO A 215 -8.41 3.86 -7.15
N VAL A 216 -9.59 4.18 -6.59
CA VAL A 216 -10.27 3.27 -5.66
C VAL A 216 -10.59 1.93 -6.32
N ILE A 217 -10.85 1.92 -7.62
CA ILE A 217 -11.02 0.72 -8.45
C ILE A 217 -10.59 1.01 -9.88
N LEU A 218 -10.00 0.02 -10.56
CA LEU A 218 -9.65 0.12 -11.98
C LEU A 218 -10.89 -0.03 -12.86
N THR A 219 -11.10 0.92 -13.78
CA THR A 219 -12.19 0.87 -14.78
C THR A 219 -11.99 -0.21 -15.83
N ASN A 220 -10.74 -0.56 -16.12
CA ASN A 220 -10.38 -1.63 -17.04
C ASN A 220 -9.67 -2.75 -16.27
N ALA A 221 -10.21 -3.97 -16.36
CA ALA A 221 -9.58 -5.14 -15.75
C ALA A 221 -8.23 -5.44 -16.42
N THR A 222 -7.14 -5.23 -15.69
CA THR A 222 -5.81 -5.67 -16.10
C THR A 222 -5.56 -7.08 -15.57
N ALA A 223 -4.89 -7.92 -16.35
CA ALA A 223 -4.42 -9.20 -15.82
C ALA A 223 -3.31 -8.93 -14.80
N ASP A 224 -3.35 -9.65 -13.68
CA ASP A 224 -2.36 -9.50 -12.61
C ASP A 224 -0.94 -9.78 -13.12
N ASN A 225 0.06 -9.20 -12.46
CA ASN A 225 1.46 -9.40 -12.82
C ASN A 225 1.84 -10.89 -12.83
N TRP A 226 1.35 -11.67 -11.86
CA TRP A 226 1.64 -13.11 -11.75
C TRP A 226 0.97 -13.96 -12.84
N GLN A 227 -0.06 -13.43 -13.53
CA GLN A 227 -0.72 -14.09 -14.66
C GLN A 227 0.03 -13.88 -15.98
N ARG A 228 1.06 -13.03 -15.99
CA ARG A 228 1.85 -12.67 -17.15
C ARG A 228 3.29 -13.13 -16.95
N SER A 229 3.93 -13.56 -18.02
CA SER A 229 5.38 -13.69 -18.07
C SER A 229 5.88 -13.18 -19.41
N ALA A 230 7.09 -12.64 -19.45
CA ALA A 230 7.68 -12.13 -20.70
C ALA A 230 7.86 -13.24 -21.76
N TRP A 231 7.86 -14.51 -21.34
CA TRP A 231 8.26 -15.65 -22.17
C TRP A 231 7.15 -16.69 -22.37
N MET A 232 5.99 -16.51 -21.75
CA MET A 232 4.88 -17.46 -21.83
C MET A 232 3.54 -16.72 -22.00
N PRO A 233 2.72 -17.12 -22.98
CA PRO A 233 1.36 -16.62 -23.10
C PRO A 233 0.55 -17.01 -21.85
N ARG A 234 -0.43 -16.17 -21.50
CA ARG A 234 -1.32 -16.39 -20.36
C ARG A 234 -2.00 -17.76 -20.49
N ALA A 235 -1.81 -18.63 -19.50
CA ALA A 235 -2.42 -19.95 -19.49
C ALA A 235 -3.97 -19.83 -19.41
N PRO A 236 -4.73 -20.63 -20.18
CA PRO A 236 -6.19 -20.70 -20.04
C PRO A 236 -6.59 -21.05 -18.60
N GLY A 237 -7.62 -20.40 -18.05
CA GLY A 237 -8.10 -20.64 -16.68
C GLY A 237 -7.27 -20.02 -15.55
N ILE A 238 -6.09 -19.45 -15.83
CA ILE A 238 -5.24 -18.85 -14.78
C ILE A 238 -5.90 -17.63 -14.11
N GLY A 239 -6.85 -16.97 -14.78
CA GLY A 239 -7.61 -15.86 -14.22
C GLY A 239 -8.58 -16.27 -13.12
N ASP A 240 -9.03 -17.53 -13.15
CA ASP A 240 -10.11 -18.00 -12.28
C ASP A 240 -9.61 -18.28 -10.86
N LEU A 241 -8.30 -18.51 -10.70
CA LEU A 241 -7.65 -18.66 -9.38
C LEU A 241 -7.89 -17.45 -8.45
N THR A 242 -8.12 -16.27 -9.01
CA THR A 242 -8.44 -15.04 -8.26
C THR A 242 -9.92 -14.71 -8.19
N ALA A 243 -10.73 -15.30 -9.07
CA ALA A 243 -12.17 -15.11 -9.16
C ALA A 243 -12.78 -16.37 -9.77
N LYS A 244 -13.45 -17.21 -8.95
CA LYS A 244 -14.12 -18.50 -9.23
C LYS A 244 -13.28 -19.80 -9.08
N SER A 245 -13.81 -20.69 -8.26
CA SER A 245 -14.21 -22.00 -8.78
C SER A 245 -15.72 -21.97 -9.02
N ASP A 246 -16.16 -21.96 -10.27
CA ASP A 246 -17.51 -22.40 -10.62
C ASP A 246 -17.49 -23.94 -10.59
N PRO A 247 -18.44 -24.62 -9.94
CA PRO A 247 -18.45 -26.09 -9.91
C PRO A 247 -18.71 -26.74 -11.27
N ASP A 248 -19.16 -26.00 -12.29
CA ASP A 248 -19.80 -26.60 -13.47
C ASP A 248 -18.87 -26.91 -14.66
N HIS A 249 -17.55 -26.77 -14.50
CA HIS A 249 -16.62 -27.02 -15.63
C HIS A 249 -16.15 -28.47 -15.81
N PHE A 250 -16.71 -29.42 -15.03
CA PHE A 250 -16.47 -30.87 -15.19
C PHE A 250 -17.79 -31.65 -15.32
N THR A 251 -18.50 -31.46 -16.43
CA THR A 251 -19.41 -32.49 -16.97
C THR A 251 -19.40 -32.48 -18.48
#